data_AF-A0A521SAF2-F1
#
_entry.id   AF-A0A521SAF2-F1
#
_cell.length_a   1.000
_cell.length_b   1.000
_cell.length_c   1.000
_cell.angle_alpha   90.00
_cell.angle_beta   90.00
_cell.angle_gamma   90.00
#
_symmetry.space_group_name_H-M   'P 1'
#
loop_
_entity.id
_entity.type
_entity.pdbx_description
1 polymer ?
#
loop_
_entity_poly.entity_id
_entity_poly.type
_entity_poly.pdbx_seq_one_letter_code
_entity_poly.pdbx_strand_id
1 'polypeptide(L)'
;MVRSFRLTATVIIAACLTWPFRSYAQEGLRFPPAERPVASIISSAYADEKERDKKGEAKRVMDRLDIKPGMRVADIGAGDGYYAVRLARLLGPSGTVYAQDVDAKFLNRLE
;
A
#
# COMPACT_ATOMS: atom_id res chain seq x y z
N MET A 1 12.99 -57.14 31.30
CA MET A 1 14.06 -56.16 30.96
C MET A 1 13.42 -54.91 30.36
N VAL A 2 12.69 -54.12 31.16
CA VAL A 2 11.93 -52.94 30.69
C VAL A 2 11.98 -51.86 31.78
N ARG A 3 13.17 -51.28 32.02
CA ARG A 3 13.34 -50.22 33.04
C ARG A 3 14.07 -48.98 32.54
N SER A 4 14.47 -48.92 31.27
CA SER A 4 15.34 -47.86 30.76
C SER A 4 14.63 -46.82 29.89
N PHE A 5 13.37 -47.04 29.49
CA PHE A 5 12.66 -46.17 28.53
C PHE A 5 11.82 -45.06 29.16
N ARG A 6 11.59 -45.11 30.48
CA ARG A 6 10.76 -44.10 31.18
C ARG A 6 11.56 -42.87 31.60
N LEU A 7 12.88 -42.95 31.76
CA LEU A 7 13.69 -41.79 32.17
C LEU A 7 13.93 -40.80 31.01
N THR A 8 14.09 -41.29 29.79
CA THR A 8 14.43 -40.44 28.63
C THR A 8 13.26 -39.56 28.18
N ALA A 9 12.02 -40.06 28.25
CA ALA A 9 10.84 -39.29 27.89
C ALA A 9 10.56 -38.12 28.86
N THR A 10 10.88 -38.26 30.15
CA THR A 10 10.65 -37.21 31.15
C THR A 10 11.64 -36.05 31.03
N VAL A 11 12.88 -36.32 30.61
CA VAL A 11 13.92 -35.28 30.44
C VAL A 11 13.59 -34.35 29.25
N ILE A 12 13.03 -34.87 28.16
CA ILE A 12 12.68 -34.07 26.97
C ILE A 12 11.51 -33.12 27.27
N ILE A 13 10.51 -33.58 28.02
CA ILE A 13 9.36 -32.75 28.41
C ILE A 13 9.79 -31.65 29.40
N ALA A 14 10.66 -31.97 30.35
CA ALA A 14 11.23 -30.98 31.26
C ALA A 14 12.04 -29.91 30.50
N ALA A 15 12.85 -30.31 29.52
CA ALA A 15 13.62 -29.39 28.69
C ALA A 15 12.74 -28.46 27.84
N CYS A 16 11.59 -28.93 27.36
CA CYS A 16 10.60 -28.07 26.67
C CYS A 16 9.86 -27.11 27.61
N LEU A 17 9.66 -27.48 28.88
CA LEU A 17 9.01 -26.62 29.88
C LEU A 17 9.96 -25.58 30.49
N THR A 18 11.27 -25.84 30.49
CA THR A 18 12.30 -24.90 30.95
C THR A 18 12.93 -24.07 29.82
N TRP A 19 12.67 -24.42 28.55
CA TRP A 19 13.08 -23.57 27.45
C TRP A 19 12.26 -22.28 27.54
N PRO A 20 12.88 -21.10 27.68
CA PRO A 20 12.12 -19.87 27.60
C PRO A 20 11.51 -19.83 26.20
N PHE A 21 10.19 -19.96 26.10
CA PHE A 21 9.46 -19.45 24.94
C PHE A 21 9.78 -17.97 24.91
N ARG A 22 10.84 -17.61 24.19
CA ARG A 22 11.21 -16.23 23.98
C ARG A 22 10.19 -15.72 22.99
N SER A 23 9.08 -15.24 23.51
CA SER A 23 8.11 -14.48 22.75
C SER A 23 8.87 -13.36 22.05
N TYR A 24 9.02 -13.47 20.74
CA TYR A 24 9.31 -12.33 19.86
C TYR A 24 8.15 -11.33 19.84
N ALA A 25 7.05 -11.63 20.54
CA ALA A 25 6.03 -10.66 20.85
C ALA A 25 6.55 -9.73 21.94
N GLN A 26 6.80 -8.47 21.57
CA GLN A 26 7.08 -7.30 22.44
C GLN A 26 8.53 -6.86 22.64
N GLU A 27 9.46 -7.14 21.72
CA GLU A 27 10.37 -6.05 21.32
C GLU A 27 9.72 -5.41 20.10
N GLY A 28 8.67 -4.62 20.37
CA GLY A 28 8.01 -3.86 19.32
C GLY A 28 9.09 -3.10 18.56
N LEU A 29 9.23 -3.37 17.27
CA LEU A 29 10.00 -2.54 16.36
C LEU A 29 9.41 -1.14 16.50
N ARG A 30 9.97 -0.33 17.40
CA ARG A 30 9.70 1.09 17.48
C ARG A 30 10.36 1.66 16.25
N PHE A 31 9.58 1.72 15.17
CA PHE A 31 9.94 2.60 14.07
C PHE A 31 10.27 3.95 14.70
N PRO A 32 11.45 4.52 14.38
CA PRO A 32 11.77 5.84 14.90
C PRO A 32 10.60 6.76 14.57
N PRO A 33 10.24 7.68 15.48
CA PRO A 33 9.23 8.68 15.16
C PRO A 33 9.59 9.31 13.82
N ALA A 34 8.61 9.50 12.95
CA ALA A 34 8.82 10.08 11.63
C ALA A 34 9.19 11.56 11.78
N GLU A 35 10.40 11.85 12.25
CA GLU A 35 10.98 13.20 12.38
C GLU A 35 11.50 13.71 11.03
N ARG A 36 10.83 13.34 9.94
CA ARG A 36 11.01 14.03 8.67
C ARG A 36 9.93 15.10 8.58
N PRO A 37 10.28 16.39 8.42
CA PRO A 37 9.29 17.39 8.03
C PRO A 37 8.54 16.88 6.80
N VAL A 38 7.20 16.77 6.90
CA VAL A 38 6.39 16.48 5.71
C VAL A 38 6.54 17.68 4.79
N ALA A 39 6.99 17.45 3.56
CA ALA A 39 7.12 18.52 2.58
C ALA A 39 5.77 19.23 2.43
N SER A 40 5.78 20.56 2.43
CA SER A 40 4.57 21.32 2.18
C SER A 40 4.04 20.98 0.78
N ILE A 41 2.73 20.79 0.69
CA ILE A 41 2.05 20.62 -0.59
C ILE A 41 2.07 21.98 -1.30
N ILE A 42 2.88 22.11 -2.33
CA ILE A 42 3.06 23.36 -3.08
C ILE A 42 2.14 23.47 -4.29
N SER A 43 1.67 22.34 -4.84
CA SER A 43 0.80 22.27 -6.02
C SER A 43 0.24 20.86 -6.19
N SER A 44 -1.01 20.72 -6.63
CA SER A 44 -1.55 19.47 -7.17
C SER A 44 -1.10 19.21 -8.61
N ALA A 45 -0.72 20.26 -9.34
CA ALA A 45 -0.27 20.17 -10.72
C ALA A 45 1.27 20.13 -10.77
N TYR A 46 1.81 19.00 -11.22
CA TYR A 46 3.24 18.89 -11.54
C TYR A 46 3.58 19.58 -12.88
N ALA A 47 2.64 19.59 -13.83
CA ALA A 47 2.74 20.28 -15.11
C ALA A 47 1.35 20.52 -15.72
N ASP A 48 1.31 21.33 -16.78
CA ASP A 48 0.11 21.58 -17.59
C ASP A 48 -0.44 20.29 -18.21
N GLU A 49 -1.75 20.05 -18.06
CA GLU A 49 -2.39 18.82 -18.52
C GLU A 49 -2.31 18.63 -20.04
N LYS A 50 -2.45 19.71 -20.81
CA LYS A 50 -2.49 19.66 -22.28
C LYS A 50 -1.13 19.22 -22.83
N GLU A 51 -0.04 19.71 -22.26
CA GLU A 51 1.30 19.27 -22.61
C GLU A 51 1.55 17.80 -22.22
N ARG A 52 1.03 17.33 -21.09
CA ARG A 52 1.14 15.92 -20.67
C ARG A 52 0.36 14.99 -21.60
N ASP A 53 -0.83 15.41 -22.02
CA ASP A 53 -1.65 14.68 -22.99
C ASP A 53 -0.99 14.63 -24.37
N LYS A 54 -0.41 15.75 -24.82
CA LYS A 54 0.37 15.79 -26.07
C LYS A 54 1.54 14.80 -26.06
N LYS A 55 2.14 14.58 -24.89
CA LYS A 55 3.20 13.57 -24.67
C LYS A 55 2.67 12.15 -24.45
N GLY A 56 1.35 11.94 -24.43
CA GLY A 56 0.71 10.66 -24.20
C GLY A 56 1.03 10.04 -22.84
N GLU A 57 1.27 10.87 -21.82
CA GLU A 57 1.76 10.41 -20.52
C GLU A 57 0.80 9.42 -19.85
N ALA A 58 -0.47 9.80 -19.70
CA ALA A 58 -1.48 8.95 -19.07
C ALA A 58 -1.59 7.59 -19.77
N LYS A 59 -1.67 7.58 -21.11
CA LYS A 59 -1.72 6.34 -21.88
C LYS A 59 -0.49 5.47 -21.60
N ARG A 60 0.70 6.05 -21.65
CA ARG A 60 1.96 5.32 -21.44
C ARG A 60 2.04 4.72 -20.03
N VAL A 61 1.58 5.43 -19.01
CA VAL A 61 1.55 4.94 -17.63
C VAL A 61 0.53 3.80 -17.50
N MET A 62 -0.69 3.98 -18.00
CA MET A 62 -1.74 2.96 -17.94
C MET A 62 -1.37 1.70 -18.74
N ASP A 63 -0.74 1.84 -19.90
CA ASP A 63 -0.23 0.72 -20.71
C ASP A 63 0.85 -0.07 -19.92
N ARG A 64 1.77 0.63 -19.25
CA ARG A 64 2.84 -0.01 -18.45
C ARG A 64 2.33 -0.72 -17.22
N LEU A 65 1.25 -0.22 -16.63
CA LEU A 65 0.57 -0.84 -15.50
C LEU A 65 -0.43 -1.94 -15.93
N ASP A 66 -0.56 -2.20 -17.24
CA ASP A 66 -1.50 -3.16 -17.82
C ASP A 66 -2.94 -2.94 -17.33
N ILE A 67 -3.36 -1.67 -17.24
CA ILE A 67 -4.71 -1.30 -16.81
C ILE A 67 -5.72 -1.71 -17.88
N LYS A 68 -6.77 -2.43 -17.45
CA LYS A 68 -7.80 -2.97 -18.34
C LYS A 68 -9.20 -2.48 -17.96
N PRO A 69 -10.14 -2.43 -18.91
CA PRO A 69 -11.55 -2.18 -18.62
C PRO A 69 -12.10 -3.07 -17.49
N GLY A 70 -12.96 -2.51 -16.65
CA GLY A 70 -13.57 -3.21 -15.52
C GLY A 70 -12.68 -3.37 -14.28
N MET A 71 -11.41 -2.96 -14.32
CA MET A 71 -10.55 -2.99 -13.13
C MET A 71 -10.98 -1.99 -12.07
N ARG A 72 -10.52 -2.25 -10.84
CA ARG A 72 -10.61 -1.32 -9.70
C ARG A 72 -9.21 -0.76 -9.45
N VAL A 73 -9.03 0.55 -9.59
CA VAL A 73 -7.72 1.21 -9.56
C VAL A 73 -7.71 2.29 -8.47
N ALA A 74 -6.63 2.40 -7.71
CA ALA A 74 -6.41 3.48 -6.76
C ALA A 74 -5.45 4.53 -7.34
N ASP A 75 -5.86 5.78 -7.34
CA ASP A 75 -5.06 6.96 -7.72
C ASP A 75 -4.70 7.73 -6.43
N ILE A 76 -3.48 7.54 -5.94
CA ILE A 76 -3.00 8.06 -4.65
C ILE A 76 -2.26 9.38 -4.88
N GLY A 77 -2.74 10.46 -4.29
CA GLY A 77 -2.36 11.82 -4.68
C GLY A 77 -3.06 12.24 -5.96
N ALA A 78 -4.38 12.01 -6.03
CA ALA A 78 -5.19 12.26 -7.21
C ALA A 78 -5.18 13.73 -7.65
N GLY A 79 -4.94 14.66 -6.72
CA GLY A 79 -4.88 16.09 -6.99
C GLY A 79 -6.11 16.55 -7.77
N ASP A 80 -5.87 17.21 -8.91
CA ASP A 80 -6.93 17.77 -9.75
C ASP A 80 -7.59 16.71 -10.66
N GLY A 81 -7.22 15.44 -10.50
CA GLY A 81 -7.86 14.30 -11.16
C GLY A 81 -7.32 13.96 -12.53
N TYR A 82 -6.12 14.43 -12.90
CA TYR A 82 -5.54 14.16 -14.22
C TYR A 82 -5.60 12.66 -14.57
N TYR A 83 -5.14 11.80 -13.67
CA TYR A 83 -5.21 10.36 -13.87
C TYR A 83 -6.61 9.82 -13.59
N ALA A 84 -7.25 10.20 -12.48
CA ALA A 84 -8.59 9.75 -12.11
C ALA A 84 -9.61 9.82 -13.26
N VAL A 85 -9.71 10.96 -13.97
CA VAL A 85 -10.66 11.14 -15.08
C VAL A 85 -10.31 10.24 -16.27
N ARG A 86 -9.02 10.12 -16.60
CA ARG A 86 -8.55 9.31 -17.74
C ARG A 86 -8.69 7.81 -17.45
N LEU A 87 -8.46 7.40 -16.21
CA LEU A 87 -8.73 6.06 -15.70
C LEU A 87 -10.22 5.75 -15.79
N ALA A 88 -11.10 6.62 -15.28
CA ALA A 88 -12.55 6.39 -15.33
C ALA A 88 -13.04 6.13 -16.77
N ARG A 89 -12.53 6.88 -17.74
CA ARG A 89 -12.81 6.67 -19.17
C ARG A 89 -12.29 5.33 -19.69
N LEU A 90 -11.06 4.96 -19.36
CA LEU A 90 -10.45 3.69 -19.79
C LEU A 90 -11.16 2.48 -19.18
N LEU A 91 -11.50 2.57 -17.90
CA LEU A 91 -12.07 1.47 -17.12
C LEU A 91 -13.52 1.17 -17.52
N GLY A 92 -14.26 2.19 -17.97
CA GLY A 92 -15.64 2.05 -18.40
C GLY A 92 -16.64 1.76 -17.26
N PRO A 93 -17.91 1.47 -17.58
CA PRO A 93 -19.00 1.43 -16.60
C PRO A 93 -18.87 0.36 -15.51
N SER A 94 -18.15 -0.73 -15.76
CA SER A 94 -17.92 -1.80 -14.79
C SER A 94 -16.68 -1.58 -13.91
N GLY A 95 -15.88 -0.56 -14.21
CA GLY A 95 -14.66 -0.26 -13.46
C GLY A 95 -14.88 0.71 -12.31
N THR A 96 -13.86 0.88 -11.47
CA THR A 96 -13.92 1.82 -10.35
C THR A 96 -12.57 2.50 -10.15
N VAL A 97 -12.60 3.81 -9.96
CA VAL A 97 -11.44 4.59 -9.55
C VAL A 97 -11.63 5.02 -8.10
N TYR A 98 -10.64 4.72 -7.26
CA TYR A 98 -10.52 5.26 -5.91
C TYR A 98 -9.53 6.42 -5.95
N ALA A 99 -10.04 7.64 -6.12
CA ALA A 99 -9.24 8.85 -6.06
C ALA A 99 -9.01 9.25 -4.59
N GLN A 100 -7.75 9.31 -4.17
CA GLN A 100 -7.38 9.68 -2.81
C GLN A 100 -6.41 10.85 -2.86
N ASP A 101 -6.61 11.80 -1.94
CA ASP A 101 -5.68 12.88 -1.67
C ASP A 101 -5.72 13.21 -0.17
N VAL A 102 -4.65 13.82 0.33
CA VAL A 102 -4.56 14.28 1.73
C VAL A 102 -5.15 15.67 1.91
N ASP A 103 -5.20 16.49 0.85
CA ASP A 103 -5.87 17.79 0.86
C ASP A 103 -7.29 17.65 0.31
N ALA A 104 -8.27 17.82 1.18
CA ALA A 104 -9.70 17.72 0.85
C ALA A 104 -10.12 18.69 -0.27
N LYS A 105 -9.41 19.82 -0.45
CA LYS A 105 -9.72 20.78 -1.52
C LYS A 105 -9.60 20.16 -2.91
N PHE A 106 -8.72 19.19 -3.07
CA PHE A 106 -8.53 18.50 -4.35
C PHE A 106 -9.64 17.50 -4.61
N LEU A 107 -10.03 16.72 -3.60
CA LEU A 107 -11.13 15.76 -3.71
C LEU A 107 -12.47 16.45 -4.03
N ASN A 108 -12.74 17.60 -3.43
CA ASN A 108 -13.97 18.38 -3.70
C ASN A 108 -14.09 18.85 -5.16
N ARG A 109 -13.02 18.81 -5.96
CA ARG A 109 -13.06 19.15 -7.40
C ARG A 109 -13.41 17.96 -8.29
N LEU A 110 -13.46 16.75 -7.73
CA LEU A 110 -13.73 15.50 -8.45
C LEU A 110 -15.16 15.01 -8.26
N GLU A 111 -15.92 15.63 -7.35
CA GLU A 111 -17.35 15.40 -7.11
C GLU A 111 -18.22 16.24 -8.06
#